data_AF-A0A6G2PXG4-F1
#
_entry.id   AF-A0A6G2PXG4-F1
#
_cell.length_a   1.000
_cell.length_b   1.000
_cell.length_c   1.000
_cell.angle_alpha   90.00
_cell.angle_beta   90.00
_cell.angle_gamma   90.00
#
_symmetry.space_group_name_H-M   'P 1'
#
loop_
_entity.id
_entity.type
_entity.pdbx_description
1 polymer ?
#
loop_
_entity_poly.entity_id
_entity_poly.type
_entity_poly.pdbx_seq_one_letter_code
_entity_poly.pdbx_strand_id
1 'polypeptide(L)'
;MNTPKPHDASPQWQREGTEIVWREVHGPWLVEARCPVAAPFTGPSQLTIRLNIGGPDEDEIVRLMDQALETDGIPATLLRQIPLAEIKAGARAALAQQEDRAMNDPFPVPARCRTEEDYTLLVAELVRMRATGTTAPQRELAGRLGIGKATMSERIKRSKELGLWDGQKLTEKASWILTQWHQNQEGD
;
A
#
# COMPACT_ATOMS: atom_id res chain seq x y z
N MET A 1 -12.09 -9.28 16.39
CA MET A 1 -10.84 -8.56 16.06
C MET A 1 -9.70 -9.42 16.56
N ASN A 2 -8.94 -10.06 15.66
CA ASN A 2 -7.83 -10.92 16.02
C ASN A 2 -6.57 -10.07 16.16
N THR A 3 -6.19 -9.77 17.40
CA THR A 3 -4.86 -9.21 17.70
C THR A 3 -3.84 -10.35 17.53
N PRO A 4 -2.85 -10.25 16.63
CA PRO A 4 -1.85 -11.30 16.48
C PRO A 4 -0.93 -11.33 17.71
N LYS A 5 -0.56 -12.53 18.16
CA LYS A 5 0.38 -12.76 19.26
C LYS A 5 1.78 -12.21 18.93
N PRO A 6 2.55 -11.71 19.91
CA PRO A 6 3.75 -10.91 19.66
C PRO A 6 5.03 -11.70 19.34
N HIS A 7 4.99 -13.03 19.22
CA HIS A 7 6.22 -13.83 19.35
C HIS A 7 6.71 -14.62 18.12
N ASP A 8 6.16 -14.39 16.92
CA ASP A 8 6.66 -15.07 15.70
C ASP A 8 6.39 -14.30 14.39
N ALA A 9 6.37 -12.97 14.45
CA ALA A 9 6.07 -12.17 13.28
C ALA A 9 7.33 -11.98 12.43
N SER A 10 7.37 -12.62 11.25
CA SER A 10 8.26 -12.19 10.17
C SER A 10 8.16 -10.67 9.99
N PRO A 11 9.26 -9.97 9.63
CA PRO A 11 9.24 -8.52 9.50
C PRO A 11 8.06 -8.06 8.65
N GLN A 12 7.15 -7.30 9.26
CA GLN A 12 5.92 -6.88 8.61
C GLN A 12 6.17 -5.58 7.87
N TRP A 13 6.13 -5.66 6.54
CA TRP A 13 6.11 -4.51 5.66
C TRP A 13 4.68 -4.01 5.50
N GLN A 14 4.41 -2.79 5.97
CA GLN A 14 3.09 -2.16 5.89
C GLN A 14 3.20 -0.80 5.22
N ARG A 15 2.19 -0.40 4.46
CA ARG A 15 2.09 0.97 3.96
C ARG A 15 1.34 1.83 4.97
N GLU A 16 1.90 2.99 5.28
CA GLU A 16 1.29 4.01 6.14
C GLU A 16 1.35 5.34 5.40
N GLY A 17 0.26 5.67 4.70
CA GLY A 17 0.18 6.85 3.84
C GLY A 17 1.26 6.86 2.76
N THR A 18 2.20 7.80 2.87
CA THR A 18 3.30 8.01 1.93
C THR A 18 4.57 7.23 2.26
N GLU A 19 4.53 6.37 3.28
CA GLU A 19 5.67 5.60 3.77
C GLU A 19 5.41 4.09 3.71
N ILE A 20 6.46 3.33 3.46
CA ILE A 20 6.51 1.90 3.72
C ILE A 20 7.27 1.71 5.02
N VAL A 21 6.61 1.09 5.98
CA VAL A 21 7.08 0.90 7.34
C VAL A 21 7.44 -0.56 7.54
N TRP A 22 8.65 -0.76 8.06
CA TRP A 22 9.17 -2.05 8.50
C TRP A 22 9.26 -2.05 10.02
N ARG A 23 8.87 -3.16 10.63
CA ARG A 23 8.88 -3.34 12.08
C ARG A 23 9.47 -4.69 12.46
N GLU A 24 10.34 -4.68 13.46
CA GLU A 24 10.89 -5.88 14.09
C GLU A 24 11.05 -5.66 15.60
N VAL A 25 10.82 -6.73 16.37
CA VAL A 25 10.93 -6.72 17.83
C VAL A 25 12.20 -7.47 18.24
N HIS A 26 13.03 -6.83 19.04
CA HIS A 26 14.26 -7.38 19.59
C HIS A 26 14.22 -7.31 21.13
N GLY A 27 13.78 -8.38 21.78
CA GLY A 27 13.55 -8.39 23.22
C GLY A 27 12.55 -7.29 23.62
N PRO A 28 12.90 -6.36 24.54
CA PRO A 28 12.00 -5.29 24.97
C PRO A 28 11.95 -4.10 23.98
N TRP A 29 12.64 -4.17 22.84
CA TRP A 29 12.75 -3.06 21.89
C TRP A 29 11.94 -3.31 20.63
N LEU A 30 11.15 -2.32 20.21
CA LEU A 30 10.60 -2.27 18.86
C LEU A 30 11.47 -1.33 18.01
N VAL A 31 11.90 -1.84 16.87
CA VAL A 31 12.59 -1.08 15.82
C VAL A 31 11.60 -0.84 14.69
N GLU A 32 11.47 0.42 14.30
CA GLU A 32 10.63 0.85 13.17
C GLU A 32 11.49 1.63 12.18
N ALA A 33 11.48 1.21 10.91
CA ALA A 33 12.15 1.90 9.82
C ALA A 33 11.09 2.39 8.82
N ARG A 34 11.09 3.68 8.52
CA ARG A 34 10.15 4.33 7.59
C ARG A 34 10.86 4.68 6.30
N CYS A 35 10.35 4.20 5.17
CA CYS A 35 10.89 4.42 3.84
C CYS A 35 9.87 5.21 3.00
N PRO A 36 10.21 6.38 2.45
CA PRO A 36 9.28 7.12 1.59
C PRO A 36 8.95 6.34 0.33
N VAL A 37 7.65 6.22 -0.01
CA VAL A 37 7.18 5.55 -1.24
C VAL A 37 7.71 6.22 -2.50
N ALA A 38 7.92 7.55 -2.46
CA ALA A 38 8.47 8.31 -3.60
C ALA A 38 9.98 8.08 -3.80
N ALA A 39 10.69 7.55 -2.80
CA ALA A 39 12.13 7.35 -2.83
C ALA A 39 12.57 6.05 -2.14
N PRO A 40 12.03 4.87 -2.52
CA PRO A 40 12.33 3.59 -1.86
C PRO A 40 13.80 3.17 -2.06
N PHE A 41 14.52 3.84 -2.98
CA PHE A 41 15.91 3.60 -3.27
C PHE A 41 16.90 4.36 -2.38
N THR A 42 16.46 5.31 -1.55
CA THR A 42 17.34 6.01 -0.61
C THR A 42 17.51 5.24 0.70
N GLY A 43 16.63 4.27 0.98
CA GLY A 43 16.57 3.59 2.27
C GLY A 43 15.66 4.35 3.25
N PRO A 44 15.67 3.99 4.54
CA PRO A 44 14.79 4.61 5.51
C PRO A 44 15.14 6.09 5.73
N SER A 45 14.12 6.95 5.73
CA SER A 45 14.22 8.37 6.11
C SER A 45 14.24 8.54 7.63
N GLN A 46 13.66 7.60 8.36
CA GLN A 46 13.59 7.61 9.81
C GLN A 46 13.77 6.19 10.37
N LEU A 47 14.51 6.11 11.45
CA LEU A 47 14.65 4.92 12.29
C LEU A 47 14.21 5.30 13.71
N THR A 48 13.24 4.59 14.25
CA THR A 48 12.74 4.79 15.61
C THR A 48 12.97 3.52 16.40
N ILE A 49 13.57 3.64 17.57
CA ILE A 49 13.75 2.54 18.52
C ILE A 49 13.06 2.96 19.81
N ARG A 50 12.13 2.14 20.28
CA ARG A 50 11.39 2.42 21.52
C ARG A 50 11.21 1.17 22.35
N LEU A 51 11.00 1.36 23.64
CA LEU A 51 10.54 0.28 24.50
C LEU A 51 9.17 -0.20 24.03
N ASN A 52 9.03 -1.51 23.94
CA ASN A 52 7.82 -2.22 23.59
C ASN A 52 7.55 -3.27 24.66
N ILE A 53 7.37 -2.77 25.88
CA ILE A 53 7.05 -3.58 27.04
C ILE A 53 5.54 -3.70 27.09
N GLY A 54 5.05 -4.91 26.92
CA GLY A 54 3.63 -5.23 26.93
C GLY A 54 3.42 -6.68 26.51
N GLY A 55 2.45 -7.33 27.13
CA GLY A 55 2.15 -8.73 26.89
C GLY A 55 0.84 -9.10 27.58
N PRO A 56 0.23 -10.23 27.23
CA PRO A 56 -0.96 -10.73 27.90
C PRO A 56 -0.67 -11.24 29.33
N ASP A 57 0.61 -11.40 29.68
CA ASP A 57 1.08 -12.01 30.93
C ASP A 57 1.97 -11.04 31.72
N GLU A 58 1.76 -11.01 33.05
CA GLU A 58 2.51 -10.16 33.98
C GLU A 58 3.97 -10.61 34.09
N ASP A 59 4.22 -11.92 34.05
CA ASP A 59 5.58 -12.47 34.09
C ASP A 59 6.42 -12.07 32.86
N GLU A 60 5.78 -11.97 31.69
CA GLU A 60 6.42 -11.50 30.46
C GLU A 60 6.79 -10.01 30.56
N ILE A 61 5.90 -9.20 31.14
CA ILE A 61 6.15 -7.76 31.36
C ILE A 61 7.34 -7.57 32.30
N VAL A 62 7.37 -8.28 33.44
CA VAL A 62 8.48 -8.18 34.41
C VAL A 62 9.81 -8.59 33.75
N ARG A 63 9.82 -9.71 33.02
CA ARG A 63 11.03 -10.18 32.32
C ARG A 63 11.56 -9.14 31.31
N LEU A 64 10.67 -8.51 30.53
CA LEU A 64 11.06 -7.49 29.56
C LEU A 64 11.53 -6.19 30.23
N MET A 65 10.94 -5.83 31.38
CA MET A 65 11.40 -4.71 32.19
C MET A 65 12.80 -4.95 32.75
N ASP A 66 13.07 -6.13 33.31
CA ASP A 66 14.39 -6.49 33.85
C ASP A 66 15.46 -6.42 32.76
N GLN A 67 15.19 -6.97 31.57
CA GLN A 67 16.10 -6.89 30.42
C GLN A 67 16.38 -5.45 29.97
N ALA A 68 15.37 -4.58 29.99
CA ALA A 68 15.55 -3.17 29.64
C ALA A 68 16.37 -2.40 30.69
N LEU A 69 16.23 -2.76 31.96
CA LEU A 69 16.98 -2.18 33.07
C LEU A 69 18.45 -2.63 33.07
N GLU A 70 18.74 -3.87 32.68
CA GLU A 70 20.12 -4.38 32.55
C GLU A 70 20.97 -3.56 31.58
N THR A 71 20.38 -3.01 30.52
CA THR A 71 21.11 -2.25 29.49
C THR A 71 21.16 -0.75 29.77
N ASP A 72 20.36 -0.25 30.73
CA ASP A 72 20.24 1.17 31.09
C ASP A 72 20.08 2.12 29.88
N GLY A 73 19.36 1.65 28.86
CA GLY A 73 19.21 2.34 27.57
C GLY A 73 19.29 1.41 26.36
N ILE A 74 19.25 2.00 25.15
CA ILE A 74 19.30 1.26 23.89
C ILE A 74 20.68 0.61 23.75
N PRO A 75 20.80 -0.73 23.72
CA PRO A 75 22.09 -1.38 23.69
C PRO A 75 22.77 -1.24 22.32
N ALA A 76 24.09 -1.02 22.31
CA ALA A 76 24.86 -0.92 21.07
C ALA A 76 24.82 -2.20 20.22
N THR A 77 24.60 -3.36 20.86
CA THR A 77 24.41 -4.64 20.18
C THR A 77 23.14 -4.64 19.34
N LEU A 78 22.05 -4.04 19.82
CA LEU A 78 20.81 -3.87 19.05
C LEU A 78 21.06 -3.02 17.80
N LEU A 79 21.74 -1.88 17.95
CA LEU A 79 22.06 -1.00 16.81
C LEU A 79 22.84 -1.72 15.70
N ARG A 80 23.71 -2.66 16.07
CA ARG A 80 24.49 -3.47 15.11
C ARG A 80 23.67 -4.56 14.42
N GLN A 81 22.55 -4.97 15.01
CA GLN A 81 21.67 -6.00 14.46
C GLN A 81 20.72 -5.44 13.40
N ILE A 82 20.50 -4.12 13.33
CA ILE A 82 19.56 -3.50 12.40
C ILE A 82 20.11 -3.59 10.96
N PRO A 83 19.50 -4.39 10.06
CA PRO A 83 20.07 -4.65 8.75
C PRO A 83 19.63 -3.60 7.73
N LEU A 84 20.15 -2.37 7.83
CA LEU A 84 19.71 -1.23 6.98
C LEU A 84 19.75 -1.51 5.46
N ALA A 85 20.72 -2.30 5.01
CA ALA A 85 20.82 -2.70 3.60
C ALA A 85 19.68 -3.64 3.18
N GLU A 86 19.29 -4.57 4.04
CA GLU A 86 18.18 -5.50 3.80
C GLU A 86 16.85 -4.78 3.91
N ILE A 87 16.69 -3.85 4.88
CA ILE A 87 15.52 -2.97 5.00
C ILE A 87 15.33 -2.20 3.68
N LYS A 88 16.40 -1.60 3.15
CA LYS A 88 16.33 -0.91 1.85
C LYS A 88 15.90 -1.83 0.70
N ALA A 89 16.42 -3.04 0.62
CA ALA A 89 16.04 -4.00 -0.42
C ALA A 89 14.59 -4.49 -0.25
N GLY A 90 14.18 -4.77 0.99
CA GLY A 90 12.84 -5.19 1.37
C GLY A 90 11.79 -4.12 1.10
N ALA A 91 12.10 -2.84 1.33
CA ALA A 91 11.19 -1.73 1.02
C ALA A 91 10.84 -1.67 -0.48
N ARG A 92 11.82 -1.93 -1.35
CA ARG A 92 11.59 -1.99 -2.81
C ARG A 92 10.72 -3.18 -3.19
N ALA A 93 11.01 -4.36 -2.63
CA ALA A 93 10.23 -5.56 -2.89
C ALA A 93 8.79 -5.43 -2.38
N ALA A 94 8.61 -4.82 -1.20
CA ALA A 94 7.31 -4.54 -0.62
C ALA A 94 6.52 -3.52 -1.46
N LEU A 95 7.19 -2.45 -1.95
CA LEU A 95 6.55 -1.50 -2.87
C LEU A 95 6.10 -2.20 -4.15
N ALA A 96 6.97 -2.97 -4.79
CA ALA A 96 6.66 -3.68 -6.03
C ALA A 96 5.49 -4.67 -5.83
N GLN A 97 5.48 -5.42 -4.73
CA GLN A 97 4.36 -6.32 -4.41
C GLN A 97 3.07 -5.57 -4.12
N GLN A 98 3.13 -4.40 -3.47
CA GLN A 98 1.95 -3.58 -3.21
C GLN A 98 1.44 -2.88 -4.47
N GLU A 99 2.32 -2.42 -5.36
CA GLU A 99 1.96 -1.91 -6.68
C GLU A 99 1.36 -3.02 -7.54
N ASP A 100 1.94 -4.22 -7.53
CA ASP A 100 1.36 -5.39 -8.20
C ASP A 100 0.00 -5.78 -7.61
N ARG A 101 -0.19 -5.71 -6.29
CA ARG A 101 -1.51 -5.96 -5.66
C ARG A 101 -2.52 -4.86 -5.99
N ALA A 102 -2.14 -3.59 -5.87
CA ALA A 102 -2.99 -2.46 -6.24
C ALA A 102 -3.35 -2.47 -7.73
N MET A 103 -2.45 -2.98 -8.57
CA MET A 103 -2.69 -3.20 -10.00
C MET A 103 -3.51 -4.47 -10.27
N ASN A 104 -3.63 -5.40 -9.32
CA ASN A 104 -4.49 -6.59 -9.43
C ASN A 104 -5.91 -6.35 -8.89
N ASP A 105 -6.09 -5.45 -7.93
CA ASP A 105 -7.42 -5.12 -7.40
C ASP A 105 -8.25 -4.33 -8.42
N PRO A 106 -9.45 -4.81 -8.79
CA PRO A 106 -10.31 -4.09 -9.73
C PRO A 106 -10.74 -2.74 -9.18
N PHE A 107 -10.66 -1.68 -9.99
CA PHE A 107 -11.29 -0.42 -9.63
C PHE A 107 -12.81 -0.61 -9.51
N PRO A 108 -13.46 0.02 -8.52
CA PRO A 108 -14.89 -0.10 -8.28
C PRO A 108 -15.68 0.74 -9.29
N VAL A 109 -15.69 0.31 -10.55
CA VAL A 109 -16.41 0.99 -11.62
C VAL A 109 -17.92 0.90 -11.37
N PRO A 110 -18.64 2.03 -11.24
CA PRO A 110 -20.06 1.99 -10.96
C PRO A 110 -20.87 1.48 -12.16
N ALA A 111 -22.01 0.86 -11.86
CA ALA A 111 -22.93 0.37 -12.89
C ALA A 111 -23.46 1.50 -13.80
N ARG A 112 -23.50 2.75 -13.32
CA ARG A 112 -23.84 3.95 -14.10
C ARG A 112 -22.83 5.05 -13.83
N CYS A 113 -22.15 5.52 -14.87
CA CYS A 113 -21.24 6.65 -14.78
C CYS A 113 -22.00 7.96 -14.94
N ARG A 114 -21.87 8.87 -13.97
CA ARG A 114 -22.51 10.18 -13.92
C ARG A 114 -21.50 11.30 -13.68
N THR A 115 -20.47 11.03 -12.89
CA THR A 115 -19.43 12.01 -12.51
C THR A 115 -18.14 11.78 -13.30
N GLU A 116 -17.26 12.78 -13.33
CA GLU A 116 -15.91 12.60 -13.90
C GLU A 116 -15.11 11.53 -13.17
N GLU A 117 -15.33 11.36 -11.86
CA GLU A 117 -14.75 10.29 -11.06
C GLU A 117 -15.19 8.92 -11.57
N ASP A 118 -16.49 8.71 -11.83
CA ASP A 118 -17.00 7.44 -12.35
C ASP A 118 -16.36 7.08 -13.70
N TYR A 119 -16.20 8.08 -14.57
CA TYR A 119 -15.56 7.92 -15.87
C TYR A 119 -14.06 7.72 -15.75
N THR A 120 -13.43 8.26 -14.70
CA THR A 120 -12.02 8.07 -14.36
C THR A 120 -11.78 6.63 -13.88
N LEU A 121 -12.59 6.13 -12.94
CA LEU A 121 -12.52 4.74 -12.46
C LEU A 121 -12.71 3.75 -13.60
N LEU A 122 -13.63 4.04 -14.53
CA LEU A 122 -13.83 3.23 -15.74
C LEU A 122 -12.54 3.09 -16.58
N VAL A 123 -11.88 4.20 -16.89
CA VAL A 123 -10.68 4.16 -17.75
C VAL A 123 -9.45 3.65 -16.99
N ALA A 124 -9.38 3.88 -15.68
CA ALA A 124 -8.37 3.31 -14.81
C ALA A 124 -8.45 1.77 -14.82
N GLU A 125 -9.66 1.22 -14.73
CA GLU A 125 -9.86 -0.23 -14.82
C GLU A 125 -9.46 -0.79 -16.19
N LEU A 126 -9.80 -0.08 -17.27
CA LEU A 126 -9.40 -0.54 -18.61
C LEU A 126 -7.87 -0.55 -18.78
N VAL A 127 -7.17 0.43 -18.23
CA VAL A 127 -5.70 0.49 -18.24
C VAL A 127 -5.12 -0.63 -17.37
N ARG A 128 -5.68 -0.83 -16.18
CA ARG A 128 -5.30 -1.91 -15.27
C ARG A 128 -5.45 -3.29 -15.92
N MET A 129 -6.62 -3.58 -16.50
CA MET A 129 -6.88 -4.84 -17.20
C MET A 129 -5.91 -5.09 -18.36
N ARG A 130 -5.50 -4.04 -19.09
CA ARG A 130 -4.44 -4.17 -20.12
C ARG A 130 -3.10 -4.52 -19.51
N ALA A 131 -2.74 -3.87 -18.40
CA ALA A 131 -1.48 -4.13 -17.70
C ALA A 131 -1.44 -5.56 -17.12
N THR A 132 -2.57 -6.09 -16.66
CA THR A 132 -2.69 -7.48 -16.15
C THR A 132 -2.90 -8.53 -17.25
N GLY A 133 -2.72 -8.17 -18.53
CA GLY A 133 -2.71 -9.13 -19.63
C GLY A 133 -4.07 -9.47 -20.24
N THR A 134 -5.15 -8.75 -19.91
CA THR A 134 -6.45 -8.96 -20.56
C THR A 134 -6.40 -8.50 -22.02
N THR A 135 -6.70 -9.42 -22.94
CA THR A 135 -6.70 -9.16 -24.39
C THR A 135 -7.94 -8.43 -24.90
N ALA A 136 -9.06 -8.48 -24.16
CA ALA A 136 -10.31 -7.78 -24.51
C ALA A 136 -10.95 -6.98 -23.34
N PRO A 137 -10.25 -5.98 -22.76
CA PRO A 137 -10.67 -5.28 -21.54
C PRO A 137 -12.08 -4.67 -21.61
N GLN A 138 -12.44 -4.06 -22.74
CA GLN A 138 -13.75 -3.41 -22.91
C GLN A 138 -14.90 -4.42 -22.88
N ARG A 139 -14.70 -5.59 -23.51
CA ARG A 139 -15.71 -6.65 -23.58
C ARG A 139 -15.90 -7.28 -22.21
N GLU A 140 -14.80 -7.57 -21.53
CA GLU A 140 -14.82 -8.21 -20.22
C GLU A 140 -15.39 -7.28 -19.15
N LEU A 141 -14.99 -6.01 -19.13
CA LEU A 141 -15.56 -5.01 -18.22
C LEU A 141 -17.05 -4.77 -18.50
N ALA A 142 -17.47 -4.76 -19.76
CA ALA A 142 -18.89 -4.65 -20.11
C ALA A 142 -19.69 -5.84 -19.58
N GLY A 143 -19.13 -7.05 -19.69
CA GLY A 143 -19.69 -8.27 -19.09
C GLY A 143 -19.80 -8.17 -17.58
N ARG A 144 -18.75 -7.73 -16.89
CA ARG A 144 -18.73 -7.53 -15.44
C ARG A 144 -19.79 -6.54 -14.96
N LEU A 145 -20.02 -5.47 -15.73
CA LEU A 145 -21.00 -4.43 -15.41
C LEU A 145 -22.43 -4.77 -15.89
N GLY A 146 -22.63 -5.88 -16.60
CA GLY A 146 -23.92 -6.25 -17.19
C GLY A 146 -24.42 -5.26 -18.24
N ILE A 147 -23.52 -4.57 -18.96
CA ILE A 147 -23.88 -3.57 -19.97
C ILE A 147 -23.51 -4.02 -21.39
N GLY A 148 -24.23 -3.47 -22.37
CA GLY A 148 -23.97 -3.74 -23.78
C GLY A 148 -22.70 -3.05 -24.31
N LYS A 149 -22.18 -3.57 -25.43
CA LYS A 149 -21.02 -3.00 -26.15
C LYS A 149 -21.20 -1.52 -26.49
N ALA A 150 -22.39 -1.14 -26.98
CA ALA A 150 -22.69 0.24 -27.34
C ALA A 150 -22.57 1.20 -26.13
N THR A 151 -23.11 0.79 -24.98
CA THR A 151 -23.00 1.56 -23.73
C THR A 151 -21.55 1.72 -23.28
N MET A 152 -20.76 0.64 -23.35
CA MET A 152 -19.33 0.71 -23.03
C MET A 152 -18.58 1.66 -23.98
N SER A 153 -18.84 1.57 -25.28
CA SER A 153 -18.24 2.46 -26.27
C SER A 153 -18.60 3.93 -26.03
N GLU A 154 -19.85 4.22 -25.69
CA GLU A 154 -20.27 5.60 -25.39
C GLU A 154 -19.61 6.14 -24.12
N ARG A 155 -19.49 5.31 -23.07
CA ARG A 155 -18.77 5.73 -21.86
C ARG A 155 -17.30 6.02 -22.12
N ILE A 156 -16.65 5.18 -22.92
CA ILE A 156 -15.27 5.39 -23.34
C ILE A 156 -15.13 6.69 -24.15
N LYS A 157 -16.03 6.92 -25.10
CA LYS A 157 -16.08 8.15 -25.88
C LYS A 157 -16.23 9.36 -24.95
N ARG A 158 -17.13 9.28 -23.98
CA ARG A 158 -17.32 10.32 -22.98
C ARG A 158 -16.08 10.57 -22.12
N SER A 159 -15.39 9.52 -21.67
CA SER A 159 -14.11 9.67 -20.94
C SER A 159 -13.05 10.39 -21.78
N LYS A 160 -13.00 10.15 -23.09
CA LYS A 160 -12.11 10.88 -24.01
C LYS A 160 -12.51 12.35 -24.16
N GLU A 161 -13.80 12.63 -24.34
CA GLU A 161 -14.34 14.01 -24.42
C GLU A 161 -14.07 14.81 -23.14
N LEU A 162 -14.09 14.16 -21.97
CA LEU A 162 -13.78 14.77 -20.67
C LEU A 162 -12.27 14.96 -20.44
N GLY A 163 -11.42 14.52 -21.37
CA GLY A 163 -9.97 14.61 -21.27
C GLY A 163 -9.37 13.70 -20.21
N LEU A 164 -10.00 12.55 -19.93
CA LEU A 164 -9.56 11.59 -18.90
C LEU A 164 -8.68 10.47 -19.48
N TRP A 165 -8.74 10.24 -20.79
CA TRP A 165 -8.06 9.12 -21.44
C TRP A 165 -7.61 9.48 -22.86
N ASP A 166 -6.37 9.15 -23.21
CA ASP A 166 -5.83 9.35 -24.56
C ASP A 166 -6.02 8.12 -25.48
N GLY A 167 -6.57 7.03 -24.95
CA GLY A 167 -6.78 5.76 -25.64
C GLY A 167 -5.72 4.70 -25.33
N GLN A 168 -4.58 5.09 -24.75
CA GLN A 168 -3.54 4.19 -24.26
C GLN A 168 -3.41 4.29 -22.74
N LYS A 169 -3.27 5.51 -22.21
CA LYS A 169 -3.00 5.82 -20.80
C LYS A 169 -3.93 6.90 -20.26
N LEU A 170 -3.98 6.99 -18.93
CA LEU A 170 -4.67 8.07 -18.22
C LEU A 170 -3.99 9.41 -18.51
N THR A 171 -4.78 10.47 -18.58
CA THR A 171 -4.27 11.84 -18.66
C THR A 171 -3.88 12.34 -17.26
N GLU A 172 -3.14 13.45 -17.19
CA GLU A 172 -2.81 14.10 -15.91
C GLU A 172 -4.07 14.44 -15.09
N LYS A 173 -5.14 14.89 -15.76
CA LYS A 173 -6.45 15.15 -15.13
C LYS A 173 -7.01 13.90 -14.45
N ALA A 174 -7.01 12.76 -15.13
CA ALA A 174 -7.51 11.50 -14.57
C ALA A 174 -6.62 10.98 -13.44
N SER A 175 -5.30 11.10 -13.57
CA SER A 175 -4.36 10.74 -12.49
C SER A 175 -4.57 11.58 -11.24
N TRP A 176 -4.85 12.87 -11.39
CA TRP A 176 -5.18 13.76 -10.28
C TRP A 176 -6.49 13.35 -9.59
N ILE A 177 -7.56 13.07 -10.37
CA ILE A 177 -8.84 12.59 -9.83
C ILE A 177 -8.66 11.26 -9.07
N LEU A 178 -7.92 10.29 -9.62
CA LEU A 178 -7.65 9.03 -8.91
C LEU A 178 -6.89 9.24 -7.60
N THR A 179 -5.92 10.17 -7.60
CA THR A 179 -5.16 10.49 -6.38
C THR A 179 -6.08 11.04 -5.30
N GLN A 180 -6.99 11.95 -5.65
CA GLN A 180 -7.99 12.47 -4.71
C GLN A 180 -8.97 11.39 -4.24
N TRP A 181 -9.42 10.53 -5.15
CA TRP A 181 -10.29 9.40 -4.82
C TRP A 181 -9.62 8.46 -3.80
N HIS A 182 -8.36 8.08 -4.01
CA HIS A 182 -7.61 7.25 -3.07
C HIS A 182 -7.47 7.92 -1.69
N GLN A 183 -7.14 9.21 -1.65
CA GLN A 183 -7.02 9.96 -0.39
C GLN A 183 -8.34 10.00 0.39
N ASN A 184 -9.47 10.13 -0.31
CA ASN A 184 -10.80 10.10 0.31
C ASN A 184 -11.17 8.71 0.87
N GLN A 185 -10.61 7.62 0.31
CA GLN A 185 -10.84 6.26 0.82
C GLN A 185 -9.98 5.92 2.05
N GLU A 186 -8.83 6.58 2.22
CA GLU A 186 -7.92 6.38 3.38
C GLU A 186 -8.27 7.28 4.58
N GLY A 187 -9.11 8.29 4.38
CA GLY A 187 -9.51 9.27 5.40
C GLY A 187 -10.79 8.94 6.18
N ASP A 188 -11.48 7.86 5.81
CA ASP A 188 -12.66 7.29 6.51
C ASP A 188 -12.29 5.99 7.25
#